data_AF-A0A1F9MVY6-F1
#
_entry.id   AF-A0A1F9MVY6-F1
#
_cell.length_a   1.000
_cell.length_b   1.000
_cell.length_c   1.000
_cell.angle_alpha   90.00
_cell.angle_beta   90.00
_cell.angle_gamma   90.00
#
_symmetry.space_group_name_H-M   'P 1'
#
loop_
_entity.id
_entity.type
_entity.pdbx_description
1 polymer ?
#
loop_
_entity_poly.entity_id
_entity_poly.type
_entity_poly.pdbx_seq_one_letter_code
_entity_poly.pdbx_strand_id
1 'polypeptide(L)'
;MADPVEQDLWVKAAAQRLTVDEGAIRRSLASAAPMAVSRLDPRAGVAVSLEKELLGWVLCHPEAVALSELEEWAQEFENPEFKELLEIIILSYQEHGRLDHVLLVQQVESDRLRQQICALTLEEEKFDVSSADLMTAHCHRDLKVRRLKKTQARLKERMAHAAGADEDLATLQVQWQEIDQQLEALKISSTAKGENG
;
A
#
# COMPACT_ATOMS: atom_id res chain seq x y z
N MET A 1 10.34 -26.24 5.64
CA MET A 1 10.77 -26.69 6.97
C MET A 1 12.12 -26.05 7.21
N ALA A 2 12.21 -25.04 8.08
CA ALA A 2 13.49 -24.40 8.39
C ALA A 2 14.34 -25.35 9.24
N ASP A 3 15.62 -25.47 8.91
CA ASP A 3 16.57 -26.33 9.62
C ASP A 3 16.83 -25.75 11.03
N PRO A 4 16.62 -26.52 12.11
CA PRO A 4 16.83 -26.05 13.47
C PRO A 4 18.28 -25.59 13.74
N VAL A 5 19.26 -26.03 12.95
CA VAL A 5 20.67 -25.60 13.08
C VAL A 5 20.86 -24.17 12.58
N GLU A 6 20.19 -23.80 11.48
CA GLU A 6 20.26 -22.44 10.94
C GLU A 6 19.63 -21.44 11.91
N GLN A 7 18.46 -21.78 12.45
CA GLN A 7 17.76 -20.93 13.42
C GLN A 7 18.62 -20.61 14.65
N ASP A 8 19.40 -21.58 15.12
CA ASP A 8 20.31 -21.40 16.25
C ASP A 8 21.48 -20.44 15.95
N LEU A 9 21.98 -20.46 14.70
CA LEU A 9 23.01 -19.52 14.24
C LEU A 9 22.46 -18.10 14.11
N TRP A 10 21.24 -17.94 13.61
CA TRP A 10 20.57 -16.64 13.50
C TRP A 10 20.29 -16.03 14.88
N VAL A 11 19.86 -16.84 15.85
CA VAL A 11 19.61 -16.37 17.23
C VAL A 11 20.90 -15.89 17.89
N LYS A 12 22.01 -16.62 17.70
CA LYS A 12 23.33 -16.21 18.21
C LYS A 12 23.83 -14.92 17.57
N ALA A 13 23.70 -14.80 16.24
CA ALA A 13 24.09 -13.59 15.53
C ALA A 13 23.27 -12.37 15.97
N ALA A 14 21.97 -12.54 16.18
CA ALA A 14 21.08 -11.47 16.66
C ALA A 14 21.41 -11.05 18.10
N ALA A 15 21.67 -12.01 19.00
CA ALA A 15 22.06 -11.74 20.38
C ALA A 15 23.35 -10.93 20.47
N GLN A 16 24.35 -11.30 19.67
CA GLN A 16 25.64 -10.61 19.62
C GLN A 16 25.53 -9.19 19.07
N ARG A 17 24.71 -8.98 18.03
CA ARG A 17 24.49 -7.65 17.43
C ARG A 17 23.72 -6.71 18.35
N LEU A 18 22.77 -7.24 19.11
CA LEU A 18 21.89 -6.45 19.96
C LEU A 18 22.39 -6.35 21.41
N THR A 19 23.51 -7.01 21.76
CA THR A 19 24.04 -7.12 23.14
C THR A 19 22.99 -7.62 24.14
N VAL A 20 22.11 -8.50 23.67
CA VAL A 20 20.99 -9.04 24.45
C VAL A 20 21.23 -10.52 24.70
N ASP A 21 20.81 -11.00 25.87
CA ASP A 21 20.93 -12.39 26.27
C ASP A 21 20.22 -13.33 25.27
N GLU A 22 20.94 -14.35 24.78
CA GLU A 22 20.42 -15.36 23.86
C GLU A 22 19.17 -16.06 24.43
N GLY A 23 19.16 -16.28 25.76
CA GLY A 23 18.03 -16.87 26.47
C GLY A 23 16.80 -15.98 26.51
N ALA A 24 16.95 -14.65 26.45
CA ALA A 24 15.84 -13.71 26.32
C ALA A 24 15.23 -13.77 24.91
N ILE A 25 16.06 -13.85 23.87
CA ILE A 25 15.59 -13.96 22.47
C ILE A 25 14.87 -15.30 22.25
N ARG A 26 15.42 -16.42 22.76
CA ARG A 26 14.77 -17.73 22.69
C ARG A 26 13.44 -17.77 23.44
N ARG A 27 13.37 -17.15 24.62
CA ARG A 27 12.12 -17.02 25.39
C ARG A 27 11.10 -16.13 24.70
N SER A 28 11.53 -15.07 24.01
CA SER A 28 10.64 -14.24 23.19
C SER A 28 10.10 -15.02 21.99
N LEU A 29 10.92 -15.83 21.32
CA LEU A 29 10.51 -16.69 20.21
C LEU A 29 9.60 -17.84 20.66
N ALA A 30 9.82 -18.40 21.85
CA ALA A 30 9.01 -19.48 22.40
C ALA A 30 7.73 -19.01 23.10
N SER A 31 7.73 -17.81 23.68
CA SER A 31 6.55 -17.20 24.32
C SER A 31 5.72 -16.34 23.36
N ALA A 32 6.25 -16.02 22.19
CA ALA A 32 5.43 -15.80 21.01
C ALA A 32 4.74 -17.13 20.68
N ALA A 33 3.68 -17.44 21.45
CA ALA A 33 2.52 -18.12 20.90
C ALA A 33 2.30 -17.57 19.50
N PRO A 34 1.99 -18.40 18.50
CA PRO A 34 1.85 -17.91 17.14
C PRO A 34 0.83 -16.78 17.22
N MET A 35 1.30 -15.53 17.17
CA MET A 35 0.47 -14.45 16.72
C MET A 35 -0.08 -15.04 15.46
N ALA A 36 -1.41 -15.12 15.39
CA ALA A 36 -2.07 -15.51 14.18
C ALA A 36 -1.58 -14.51 13.14
N VAL A 37 -0.47 -14.87 12.48
CA VAL A 37 -0.14 -14.48 11.13
C VAL A 37 -1.22 -15.20 10.36
N SER A 38 -2.45 -14.67 10.47
CA SER A 38 -3.54 -14.87 9.56
C SER A 38 -2.86 -14.84 8.23
N ARG A 39 -2.73 -16.02 7.61
CA ARG A 39 -1.96 -16.29 6.39
C ARG A 39 -1.99 -15.02 5.55
N LEU A 40 -0.95 -14.20 5.68
CA LEU A 40 -0.91 -12.95 4.96
C LEU A 40 -0.76 -13.43 3.55
N ASP A 41 -1.83 -13.29 2.77
CA ASP A 41 -1.74 -13.40 1.33
C ASP A 41 -0.53 -12.53 0.96
N PRO A 42 0.53 -13.09 0.36
CA PRO A 42 1.72 -12.32 0.04
C PRO A 42 1.37 -11.08 -0.80
N ARG A 43 0.23 -11.09 -1.50
CA ARG A 43 -0.33 -9.90 -2.17
C ARG A 43 -0.83 -8.83 -1.20
N ALA A 44 -1.47 -9.20 -0.10
CA ALA A 44 -1.89 -8.27 0.93
C ALA A 44 -0.70 -7.64 1.65
N GLY A 45 0.39 -8.41 1.88
CA GLY A 45 1.64 -7.87 2.42
C GLY A 45 2.29 -6.84 1.50
N VAL A 46 2.35 -7.11 0.19
CA VAL A 46 2.86 -6.15 -0.81
C VAL A 46 1.97 -4.91 -0.90
N ALA A 47 0.65 -5.08 -0.80
CA ALA A 47 -0.29 -3.96 -0.84
C ALA A 47 -0.14 -3.00 0.34
N VAL A 48 0.00 -3.56 1.56
CA VAL A 48 0.26 -2.79 2.78
C VAL A 48 1.60 -2.07 2.72
N SER A 49 2.65 -2.69 2.14
CA SER A 49 3.93 -2.02 1.94
C SER A 49 3.83 -0.82 0.98
N LEU A 50 3.12 -0.96 -0.14
CA LEU A 50 2.93 0.12 -1.11
C LEU A 50 2.09 1.26 -0.55
N GLU A 51 1.03 0.96 0.21
CA GLU A 51 0.22 1.96 0.91
C GLU A 51 1.03 2.72 1.96
N LYS A 52 1.88 2.02 2.72
CA LYS A 52 2.81 2.62 3.69
C LYS A 52 3.81 3.55 3.00
N GLU A 53 4.44 3.08 1.91
CA GLU A 53 5.41 3.87 1.14
C GLU A 53 4.78 5.11 0.53
N LEU A 54 3.56 4.99 -0.01
CA LEU A 54 2.81 6.12 -0.56
C LEU A 54 2.46 7.15 0.51
N LEU A 55 2.01 6.72 1.70
CA LEU A 55 1.74 7.62 2.81
C LEU A 55 3.02 8.33 3.28
N GLY A 56 4.12 7.61 3.44
CA GLY A 56 5.42 8.21 3.76
C GLY A 56 5.80 9.27 2.74
N TRP A 57 5.65 8.95 1.46
CA TRP A 57 5.97 9.87 0.39
C TRP A 57 5.06 11.12 0.35
N VAL A 58 3.75 10.99 0.52
CA VAL A 58 2.81 12.13 0.61
C VAL A 58 3.17 13.04 1.79
N LEU A 59 3.59 12.46 2.91
CA LEU A 59 4.04 13.22 4.07
C LEU A 59 5.36 13.95 3.76
N CYS A 60 6.32 13.33 3.08
CA CYS A 60 7.62 13.95 2.79
C CYS A 60 7.56 14.99 1.65
N HIS A 61 6.71 14.77 0.66
CA HIS A 61 6.59 15.59 -0.55
C HIS A 61 5.15 16.02 -0.79
N PRO A 62 4.60 16.86 0.09
CA PRO A 62 3.21 17.26 0.00
C PRO A 62 2.85 17.99 -1.31
N GLU A 63 3.77 18.81 -1.83
CA GLU A 63 3.55 19.58 -3.05
C GLU A 63 3.55 18.74 -4.34
N ALA A 64 3.98 17.48 -4.26
CA ALA A 64 4.11 16.62 -5.43
C ALA A 64 2.81 15.89 -5.81
N VAL A 65 1.74 16.04 -5.01
CA VAL A 65 0.45 15.37 -5.24
C VAL A 65 -0.69 16.36 -5.28
N ALA A 66 -1.55 16.23 -6.28
CA ALA A 66 -2.78 17.00 -6.30
C ALA A 66 -3.79 16.42 -5.30
N LEU A 67 -4.59 17.27 -4.65
CA LEU A 67 -5.66 16.84 -3.74
C LEU A 67 -6.61 15.82 -4.38
N SER A 68 -6.95 16.01 -5.66
CA SER A 68 -7.80 15.08 -6.41
C SER A 68 -7.20 13.68 -6.52
N GLU A 69 -5.87 13.57 -6.60
CA GLU A 69 -5.19 12.27 -6.68
C GLU A 69 -5.21 11.56 -5.32
N LEU A 70 -5.02 12.31 -4.22
CA LEU A 70 -5.14 11.77 -2.86
C LEU A 70 -6.55 11.20 -2.60
N GLU A 71 -7.59 11.90 -3.03
CA GLU A 71 -8.99 11.45 -2.91
C GLU A 71 -9.26 10.17 -3.69
N GLU A 72 -8.70 10.04 -4.90
CA GLU A 72 -8.80 8.80 -5.68
C GLU A 72 -8.08 7.64 -4.97
N TRP A 73 -6.90 7.91 -4.42
CA TRP A 73 -6.12 6.90 -3.71
C TRP A 73 -6.84 6.42 -2.44
N ALA A 74 -7.47 7.30 -1.67
CA ALA A 74 -8.20 6.91 -0.45
C ALA A 74 -9.30 5.87 -0.69
N GLN A 75 -9.88 5.82 -1.91
CA GLN A 75 -10.87 4.81 -2.28
C GLN A 75 -10.26 3.44 -2.60
N GLU A 76 -8.97 3.41 -2.91
CA GLU A 76 -8.25 2.23 -3.39
C GLU A 76 -7.59 1.44 -2.26
N PHE A 77 -7.24 2.11 -1.15
CA PHE A 77 -6.55 1.53 0.01
C PHE A 77 -7.35 0.36 0.59
N GLU A 78 -6.66 -0.75 0.84
CA GLU A 78 -7.21 -1.95 1.46
C GLU A 78 -7.07 -1.91 2.97
N ASN A 79 -6.01 -1.29 3.48
CA ASN A 79 -5.80 -1.16 4.93
C ASN A 79 -6.64 0.01 5.50
N PRO A 80 -7.58 -0.26 6.42
CA PRO A 80 -8.42 0.77 7.00
C PRO A 80 -7.63 1.82 7.79
N GLU A 81 -6.53 1.44 8.44
CA GLU A 81 -5.70 2.38 9.23
C GLU A 81 -4.99 3.39 8.33
N PHE A 82 -4.49 2.92 7.19
CA PHE A 82 -3.81 3.76 6.21
C PHE A 82 -4.79 4.62 5.42
N LYS A 83 -5.97 4.10 5.17
CA LYS A 83 -7.06 4.87 4.59
C LYS A 83 -7.49 6.01 5.53
N GLU A 84 -7.70 5.71 6.82
CA GLU A 84 -8.02 6.72 7.83
C GLU A 84 -6.93 7.79 7.89
N LEU A 85 -5.65 7.38 7.85
CA LEU A 85 -4.55 8.33 7.83
C LEU A 85 -4.56 9.23 6.58
N LEU A 86 -4.82 8.66 5.40
CA LEU A 86 -4.92 9.40 4.15
C LEU A 86 -6.10 10.38 4.15
N GLU A 87 -7.24 10.00 4.73
CA GLU A 87 -8.40 10.87 4.89
C GLU A 87 -8.07 12.07 5.80
N ILE A 88 -7.34 11.85 6.90
CA ILE A 88 -6.87 12.94 7.78
C ILE A 88 -5.92 13.88 7.03
N ILE A 89 -5.02 13.33 6.20
CA ILE A 89 -4.13 14.12 5.33
C ILE A 89 -4.95 14.97 4.36
N ILE A 90 -5.93 14.38 3.66
CA ILE A 90 -6.83 15.07 2.73
C ILE A 90 -7.57 16.22 3.42
N LEU A 91 -8.14 15.97 4.60
CA LEU A 91 -8.82 17.00 5.39
C LEU A 91 -7.86 18.14 5.75
N SER A 92 -6.64 17.82 6.18
CA SER A 92 -5.62 18.82 6.48
C SER A 92 -5.29 19.71 5.27
N TYR A 93 -5.18 19.13 4.07
CA TYR A 93 -5.02 19.87 2.82
C TYR A 93 -6.21 20.76 2.49
N GLN A 94 -7.43 20.26 2.66
CA GLN A 94 -8.65 21.03 2.37
C GLN A 94 -8.79 22.23 3.32
N GLU A 95 -8.47 22.05 4.60
CA GLU A 95 -8.60 23.09 5.61
C GLU A 95 -7.49 24.16 5.53
N HIS A 96 -6.25 23.74 5.29
CA HIS A 96 -5.08 24.61 5.43
C HIS A 96 -4.41 24.96 4.10
N GLY A 97 -4.79 24.31 2.99
CA GLY A 97 -4.19 24.47 1.66
C GLY A 97 -2.76 23.89 1.54
N ARG A 98 -2.19 23.38 2.63
CA ARG A 98 -0.87 22.77 2.72
C ARG A 98 -0.85 21.74 3.84
N LEU A 99 0.02 20.74 3.73
CA LEU A 99 0.23 19.78 4.79
C LEU A 99 1.22 20.35 5.82
N ASP A 100 0.80 20.39 7.08
CA ASP A 100 1.67 20.74 8.22
C ASP A 100 1.66 19.55 9.19
N HIS A 101 2.81 18.88 9.33
CA HIS A 101 2.94 17.68 10.16
C HIS A 101 2.65 17.95 11.63
N VAL A 102 2.95 19.15 12.13
CA VAL A 102 2.69 19.51 13.52
C VAL A 102 1.20 19.62 13.76
N LEU A 103 0.46 20.23 12.83
CA LEU A 103 -1.00 20.31 12.89
C LEU A 103 -1.64 18.93 12.71
N LEU A 104 -1.13 18.13 11.76
CA LEU A 104 -1.61 16.77 11.51
C LEU A 104 -1.53 15.89 12.76
N VAL A 105 -0.39 15.89 13.46
CA VAL A 105 -0.19 15.11 14.70
C VAL A 105 -1.09 15.63 15.83
N GLN A 106 -1.39 16.92 15.88
CA GLN A 106 -2.29 17.50 16.88
C GLN A 106 -3.77 17.20 16.63
N GLN A 107 -4.20 17.11 15.37
CA GLN A 107 -5.57 16.80 14.98
C GLN A 107 -5.94 15.33 15.20
N VAL A 108 -4.95 14.44 15.21
CA VAL A 108 -5.16 13.00 15.39
C VAL A 108 -5.36 12.67 16.88
N GLU A 109 -6.56 12.20 17.24
CA GLU A 109 -6.87 11.80 18.63
C GLU A 109 -6.18 10.48 19.03
N SER A 110 -5.96 9.59 18.06
CA SER A 110 -5.38 8.26 18.27
C SER A 110 -3.85 8.31 18.44
N ASP A 111 -3.36 7.90 19.61
CA ASP A 111 -1.93 7.77 19.87
C ASP A 111 -1.21 6.85 18.89
N ARG A 112 -1.89 5.81 18.41
CA ARG A 112 -1.33 4.86 17.46
C ARG A 112 -1.10 5.49 16.09
N LEU A 113 -2.07 6.27 15.60
CA LEU A 113 -1.95 6.99 14.33
C LEU A 113 -0.90 8.10 14.43
N ARG A 114 -0.82 8.80 15.56
CA ARG A 114 0.26 9.78 15.84
C ARG A 114 1.64 9.13 15.72
N GLN A 115 1.84 7.97 16.34
CA GLN A 115 3.10 7.24 16.25
C GLN A 115 3.41 6.78 14.81
N GLN A 116 2.40 6.37 14.05
CA GLN A 116 2.57 5.99 12.64
C GLN A 116 2.96 7.19 11.78
N ILE A 117 2.33 8.35 11.95
CA ILE A 117 2.73 9.60 11.25
C ILE A 117 4.18 9.91 11.56
N CYS A 118 4.55 9.95 12.84
CA CYS A 118 5.93 10.24 13.25
C CYS A 118 6.93 9.23 12.67
N ALA A 119 6.60 7.94 12.67
CA ALA A 119 7.46 6.91 12.09
C ALA A 119 7.63 7.11 10.57
N LEU A 120 6.55 7.43 9.86
CA LEU A 120 6.57 7.65 8.42
C LEU A 120 7.35 8.90 8.03
N THR A 121 7.22 10.00 8.78
CA THR A 121 7.98 11.23 8.55
C THR A 121 9.46 11.07 8.88
N LEU A 122 9.82 10.24 9.85
CA LEU A 122 11.23 10.01 10.21
C LEU A 122 11.93 9.02 9.28
N GLU A 123 11.18 8.25 8.47
CA GLU A 123 11.72 7.37 7.42
C GLU A 123 12.08 8.13 6.12
N GLU A 124 12.13 9.47 6.14
CA GLU A 124 12.48 10.40 5.02
C GLU A 124 13.70 9.95 4.20
N GLU A 125 14.70 9.33 4.84
CA GLU A 125 15.97 8.93 4.22
C GLU A 125 15.82 7.90 3.07
N LYS A 126 14.62 7.32 2.89
CA LYS A 126 14.33 6.35 1.82
C LYS A 126 13.84 6.98 0.52
N PHE A 127 13.43 8.26 0.52
CA PHE A 127 12.74 8.87 -0.61
C PHE A 127 13.65 9.92 -1.30
N ASP A 128 14.55 9.47 -2.17
CA ASP A 128 15.31 10.40 -3.03
C ASP A 128 14.39 11.02 -4.08
N VAL A 129 14.51 12.32 -4.35
CA VAL A 129 13.67 13.08 -5.30
C VAL A 129 13.73 12.48 -6.70
N SER A 130 14.87 11.89 -7.09
CA SER A 130 15.04 11.18 -8.38
C SER A 130 14.21 9.90 -8.48
N SER A 131 13.96 9.25 -7.33
CA SER A 131 13.13 8.04 -7.21
C SER A 131 11.65 8.38 -7.03
N ALA A 132 11.31 9.62 -6.66
CA ALA A 132 9.96 10.07 -6.38
C ALA A 132 9.03 10.00 -7.62
N ASP A 133 9.48 10.52 -8.77
CA ASP A 133 8.68 10.49 -10.01
C ASP A 133 8.42 9.06 -10.53
N LEU A 134 9.35 8.15 -10.26
CA LEU A 134 9.20 6.74 -10.59
C LEU A 134 8.23 6.06 -9.61
N MET A 135 8.29 6.41 -8.33
CA MET A 135 7.42 5.86 -7.30
C MET A 135 5.97 6.31 -7.50
N THR A 136 5.71 7.58 -7.79
CA THR A 136 4.38 8.09 -8.10
C THR A 136 3.81 7.41 -9.34
N ALA A 137 4.58 7.36 -10.44
CA ALA A 137 4.13 6.68 -11.66
C ALA A 137 3.87 5.18 -11.44
N HIS A 138 4.61 4.54 -10.53
CA HIS A 138 4.40 3.15 -10.14
C HIS A 138 3.12 3.00 -9.31
N CYS A 139 2.94 3.80 -8.26
CA CYS A 139 1.75 3.80 -7.43
C CYS A 139 0.48 4.12 -8.22
N HIS A 140 0.51 5.15 -9.09
CA HIS A 140 -0.61 5.46 -9.99
C HIS A 140 -0.99 4.27 -10.85
N ARG A 141 0.01 3.58 -11.43
CA ARG A 141 -0.23 2.40 -12.25
C ARG A 141 -0.86 1.29 -11.41
N ASP A 142 -0.31 1.01 -10.24
CA ASP A 142 -0.75 -0.10 -9.39
C ASP A 142 -2.16 0.12 -8.85
N LEU A 143 -2.48 1.34 -8.40
CA LEU A 143 -3.84 1.71 -7.99
C LEU A 143 -4.80 1.61 -9.18
N LYS A 144 -4.44 2.16 -10.34
CA LYS A 144 -5.27 2.02 -11.56
C LYS A 144 -5.52 0.55 -11.93
N VAL A 145 -4.53 -0.32 -11.82
CA VAL A 145 -4.69 -1.77 -12.03
C VAL A 145 -5.64 -2.38 -10.99
N ARG A 146 -5.54 -1.99 -9.71
CA ARG A 146 -6.46 -2.46 -8.66
C ARG A 146 -7.90 -2.03 -8.93
N ARG A 147 -8.15 -0.76 -9.27
CA ARG A 147 -9.48 -0.28 -9.67
C ARG A 147 -10.04 -0.96 -10.90
N LEU A 148 -9.23 -1.16 -11.94
CA LEU A 148 -9.67 -1.87 -13.14
C LEU A 148 -10.05 -3.32 -12.81
N LYS A 149 -9.28 -4.01 -11.98
CA LYS A 149 -9.62 -5.36 -11.50
C LYS A 149 -10.89 -5.39 -10.63
N LYS A 150 -11.07 -4.43 -9.72
CA LYS A 150 -12.30 -4.30 -8.92
C LYS A 150 -13.52 -4.05 -9.83
N THR A 151 -13.37 -3.21 -10.85
CA THR A 151 -14.43 -2.92 -11.83
C THR A 151 -14.74 -4.15 -12.68
N GLN A 152 -13.72 -4.88 -13.10
CA GLN A 152 -13.84 -6.14 -13.81
C GLN A 152 -14.59 -7.19 -12.98
N ALA A 153 -14.26 -7.36 -11.70
CA ALA A 153 -15.00 -8.26 -10.81
C ALA A 153 -16.48 -7.88 -10.69
N ARG A 154 -16.79 -6.59 -10.50
CA ARG A 154 -18.18 -6.08 -10.44
C ARG A 154 -18.93 -6.29 -11.76
N LEU A 155 -18.28 -6.08 -12.90
CA LEU A 155 -18.86 -6.33 -14.21
C LEU A 155 -19.15 -7.81 -14.43
N LYS A 156 -18.24 -8.70 -13.99
CA LYS A 156 -18.46 -10.15 -14.05
C LYS A 156 -19.68 -10.57 -13.26
N GLU A 157 -19.84 -10.04 -12.05
CA GLU A 157 -21.02 -10.27 -11.21
C GLU A 157 -22.29 -9.74 -11.87
N ARG A 158 -22.25 -8.51 -12.43
CA ARG A 158 -23.39 -7.93 -13.16
C ARG A 158 -23.76 -8.74 -14.39
N MET A 159 -22.79 -9.25 -15.16
CA MET A 159 -23.05 -10.14 -16.30
C MET A 159 -23.65 -11.48 -15.87
N ALA A 160 -23.20 -12.04 -14.73
CA ALA A 160 -23.77 -13.25 -14.17
C ALA A 160 -25.22 -13.06 -13.71
N HIS A 161 -25.56 -11.88 -13.18
CA HIS A 161 -26.92 -11.51 -12.80
C HIS A 161 -27.82 -11.07 -13.97
N ALA A 162 -27.24 -10.46 -15.01
CA ALA A 162 -27.94 -9.96 -16.19
C ALA A 162 -28.10 -11.01 -17.30
N ALA A 163 -27.72 -12.28 -17.05
CA ALA A 163 -27.83 -13.39 -17.99
C ALA A 163 -29.26 -13.69 -18.52
N GLY A 164 -30.27 -12.92 -18.11
CA GLY A 164 -31.65 -12.96 -18.63
C GLY A 164 -32.10 -11.73 -19.43
N ALA A 165 -31.27 -10.68 -19.61
CA ALA A 165 -31.62 -9.47 -20.37
C ALA A 165 -30.56 -9.20 -21.46
N ASP A 166 -30.95 -9.40 -22.72
CA ASP A 166 -30.03 -9.50 -23.88
C ASP A 166 -29.37 -8.15 -24.25
N GLU A 167 -30.08 -7.03 -24.11
CA GLU A 167 -29.54 -5.69 -24.43
C GLU A 167 -28.50 -5.18 -23.41
N ASP A 168 -28.62 -5.58 -22.15
CA ASP A 168 -27.67 -5.21 -21.09
C ASP A 168 -26.36 -6.01 -21.19
N LEU A 169 -26.40 -7.24 -21.72
CA LEU A 169 -25.22 -8.08 -21.87
C LEU A 169 -24.22 -7.55 -22.90
N ALA A 170 -24.71 -7.02 -24.03
CA ALA A 170 -23.85 -6.48 -25.08
C ALA A 170 -23.09 -5.22 -24.62
N THR A 171 -23.75 -4.33 -23.88
CA THR A 171 -23.11 -3.13 -23.33
C THR A 171 -22.09 -3.47 -22.23
N LEU A 172 -22.38 -4.45 -21.38
CA LEU A 172 -21.46 -4.96 -20.35
C LEU A 172 -20.23 -5.65 -20.97
N GLN A 173 -20.38 -6.36 -22.10
CA GLN A 173 -19.26 -6.97 -22.83
C GLN A 173 -18.31 -5.93 -23.45
N VAL A 174 -18.85 -4.83 -24.01
CA VAL A 174 -18.00 -3.74 -24.53
C VAL A 174 -17.21 -3.09 -23.40
N GLN A 175 -17.85 -2.84 -22.25
CA GLN A 175 -17.16 -2.31 -21.06
C GLN A 175 -16.07 -3.26 -20.54
N TRP A 176 -16.31 -4.57 -20.60
CA TRP A 176 -15.29 -5.57 -20.26
C TRP A 176 -14.07 -5.51 -21.18
N GLN A 177 -14.29 -5.49 -22.50
CA GLN A 177 -13.21 -5.44 -23.49
C GLN A 177 -12.37 -4.18 -23.37
N GLU A 178 -13.01 -3.04 -23.10
CA GLU A 178 -12.32 -1.76 -22.85
C GLU A 178 -11.41 -1.85 -21.61
N ILE A 179 -11.89 -2.44 -20.51
CA ILE A 179 -11.10 -2.62 -19.29
C ILE A 179 -9.93 -3.59 -19.51
N ASP A 180 -10.13 -4.68 -20.24
CA ASP A 180 -9.05 -5.61 -20.60
C ASP A 180 -7.99 -4.93 -21.47
N GLN A 181 -8.39 -4.12 -22.45
CA GLN A 181 -7.44 -3.33 -23.26
C GLN A 181 -6.64 -2.34 -22.41
N GLN A 182 -7.29 -1.67 -21.46
CA GLN A 182 -6.61 -0.75 -20.54
C GLN A 182 -5.63 -1.48 -19.61
N LEU A 183 -5.97 -2.68 -19.13
CA LEU A 183 -5.07 -3.51 -18.33
C LEU A 183 -3.86 -3.99 -19.15
N GLU A 184 -4.06 -4.42 -20.39
CA GLU A 184 -2.95 -4.84 -21.28
C GLU A 184 -2.05 -3.66 -21.66
N ALA A 185 -2.61 -2.48 -21.94
CA ALA A 185 -1.82 -1.28 -22.18
C ALA A 185 -0.95 -0.89 -20.97
N LEU A 186 -1.48 -1.04 -19.76
CA LEU A 186 -0.72 -0.78 -18.53
C LEU A 186 0.41 -1.79 -18.31
N LYS A 187 0.25 -3.06 -18.73
CA LYS A 187 1.32 -4.07 -18.71
C LYS A 187 2.41 -3.81 -19.74
N ILE A 188 2.04 -3.45 -20.97
CA ILE A 188 3.04 -3.16 -22.03
C ILE A 188 3.90 -1.95 -21.65
N SER A 189 3.30 -0.97 -20.97
CA SER A 189 4.04 0.20 -20.47
C SER A 189 5.04 -0.10 -19.35
N SER A 190 4.94 -1.25 -18.67
CA SER A 190 5.91 -1.66 -17.63
C SER A 190 7.08 -2.46 -18.19
N THR A 191 6.89 -3.18 -19.29
CA THR A 191 7.96 -3.95 -19.95
C THR A 191 8.86 -3.06 -20.82
N ALA A 192 8.29 -2.06 -21.50
CA ALA A 192 9.06 -1.17 -22.39
C ALA A 192 10.04 -0.22 -21.65
N LYS A 193 9.86 0.00 -20.34
CA LYS A 193 10.72 0.90 -19.55
C LYS A 193 11.95 0.21 -18.93
N GLY A 194 12.07 -1.13 -19.09
CA GLY A 194 13.18 -1.93 -18.54
C GLY A 194 14.29 -2.29 -19.55
N GLU A 195 14.14 -1.97 -20.84
CA GLU A 195 15.10 -2.37 -21.89
C GLU A 195 16.08 -1.26 -22.33
N ASN A 196 16.04 -0.08 -21.71
CA ASN A 196 17.00 1.00 -21.95
C ASN A 196 17.81 1.30 -20.67
N GLY A 197 18.71 0.39 -20.30
CA GLY A 197 19.70 0.55 -19.24
C GLY A 197 20.95 -0.25 -19.54
#